data_AF-A0A9X7M2M5-F1
#
_entry.id   AF-A0A9X7M2M5-F1
#
_cell.length_a   1.000
_cell.length_b   1.000
_cell.length_c   1.000
_cell.angle_alpha   90.00
_cell.angle_beta   90.00
_cell.angle_gamma   90.00
#
_symmetry.space_group_name_H-M   'P 1'
#
loop_
_entity.id
_entity.type
_entity.pdbx_description
1 polymer ?
#
loop_
_entity_poly.entity_id
_entity_poly.type
_entity_poly.pdbx_seq_one_letter_code
_entity_poly.pdbx_strand_id
1 'polypeptide(L)'
;MRGNKKEEQIQKFILMQEEIRLWIEYVFQQWESKKQEQHNSFPKLAYIETVAFESSESYQEIKRLSVGMVREMKTYKREKLLLQITELHQHMQSIVSAVLETIQKYSAS
;
A
#
# COMPACT_ATOMS: atom_id res chain seq x y z
N MET A 1 22.81 19.68 12.30
CA MET A 1 21.65 19.40 11.42
C MET A 1 21.26 17.91 11.40
N ARG A 2 21.17 17.22 12.56
CA ARG A 2 20.90 15.76 12.62
C ARG A 2 19.46 15.40 13.00
N GLY A 3 18.69 16.36 13.53
CA GLY A 3 17.29 16.18 13.92
C GLY A 3 16.33 16.03 12.73
N ASN A 4 16.61 16.70 11.61
CA ASN A 4 15.67 16.72 10.47
C ASN A 4 15.55 15.36 9.77
N LYS A 5 16.68 14.71 9.48
CA LYS A 5 16.70 13.42 8.75
C LYS A 5 15.91 12.32 9.47
N LYS A 6 15.98 12.26 10.81
CA LYS A 6 15.23 11.25 11.59
C LYS A 6 13.73 11.47 11.46
N GLU A 7 13.27 12.71 11.60
CA GLU A 7 11.85 13.02 11.53
C GLU A 7 11.31 12.88 10.10
N GLU A 8 12.07 13.29 9.08
CA GLU A 8 11.76 13.06 7.66
C GLU A 8 11.56 11.56 7.37
N GLN A 9 12.47 10.70 7.87
CA GLN A 9 12.35 9.25 7.73
C GLN A 9 11.09 8.70 8.39
N ILE A 10 10.73 9.20 9.57
CA ILE A 10 9.52 8.78 10.29
C ILE A 10 8.28 9.25 9.53
N GLN A 11 8.25 10.50 9.07
CA GLN A 11 7.14 11.05 8.32
C GLN A 11 6.92 10.28 7.00
N LYS A 12 8.00 9.97 6.28
CA LYS A 12 7.94 9.18 5.05
C LYS A 12 7.38 7.78 5.30
N PHE A 13 7.78 7.14 6.40
CA PHE A 13 7.23 5.85 6.82
C PHE A 13 5.72 5.93 7.09
N ILE A 14 5.27 6.92 7.87
CA ILE A 14 3.86 7.12 8.20
C ILE A 14 3.03 7.33 6.93
N LEU A 15 3.49 8.20 6.03
CA LEU A 15 2.80 8.49 4.78
C LEU A 15 2.64 7.23 3.93
N MET A 16 3.72 6.46 3.70
CA MET A 16 3.63 5.24 2.90
C MET A 16 2.77 4.17 3.57
N GLN A 17 2.80 4.05 4.90
CA GLN A 17 1.97 3.10 5.63
C GLN A 17 0.47 3.43 5.46
N GLU A 18 0.13 4.71 5.54
CA GLU A 18 -1.24 5.21 5.35
C GLU A 18 -1.70 5.06 3.90
N GLU A 19 -0.86 5.42 2.92
CA GLU A 19 -1.19 5.28 1.49
C GLU A 19 -1.46 3.81 1.11
N ILE A 20 -0.62 2.88 1.57
CA ILE A 20 -0.86 1.44 1.34
C ILE A 20 -2.21 1.02 1.91
N ARG A 21 -2.57 1.47 3.12
CA ARG A 21 -3.86 1.15 3.73
C ARG A 21 -5.02 1.65 2.87
N LEU A 22 -4.97 2.92 2.47
CA LEU A 22 -6.02 3.54 1.65
C LEU A 22 -6.16 2.85 0.29
N TRP A 23 -5.05 2.40 -0.30
CA TRP A 23 -5.06 1.65 -1.54
C TRP A 23 -5.68 0.26 -1.43
N ILE A 24 -5.41 -0.46 -0.34
CA ILE A 24 -6.07 -1.75 -0.07
C ILE A 24 -7.58 -1.52 0.07
N GLU A 25 -7.98 -0.54 0.86
CA GLU A 25 -9.40 -0.18 1.05
C GLU A 25 -10.06 0.19 -0.28
N TYR A 26 -9.39 0.99 -1.11
CA TYR A 26 -9.86 1.36 -2.44
C TYR A 26 -10.09 0.12 -3.33
N VAL A 27 -9.13 -0.80 -3.40
CA VAL A 27 -9.27 -2.01 -4.22
C VAL A 27 -10.46 -2.86 -3.77
N PHE A 28 -10.62 -3.05 -2.46
CA PHE A 28 -11.76 -3.79 -1.93
C PHE A 28 -13.09 -3.10 -2.20
N GLN A 29 -13.18 -1.78 -2.06
CA GLN A 29 -14.39 -1.02 -2.39
C GLN A 29 -14.74 -1.12 -3.88
N GLN A 30 -13.75 -1.03 -4.77
CA GLN A 30 -13.96 -1.20 -6.20
C GLN A 30 -14.44 -2.61 -6.56
N TRP A 31 -13.86 -3.64 -5.93
CA TRP A 31 -14.33 -5.02 -6.10
C TRP A 31 -15.77 -5.19 -5.61
N GLU A 32 -16.06 -4.77 -4.39
CA GLU A 32 -17.37 -4.93 -3.75
C GLU A 32 -18.50 -4.21 -4.50
N SER A 33 -18.23 -3.02 -5.04
CA SER A 33 -19.21 -2.27 -5.82
C SER A 33 -19.52 -2.92 -7.18
N LYS A 34 -18.51 -3.51 -7.84
CA LYS A 34 -18.67 -4.05 -9.20
C LYS A 34 -18.95 -5.55 -9.27
N LYS A 35 -18.76 -6.31 -8.18
CA LYS A 35 -18.90 -7.79 -8.22
C LYS A 35 -20.30 -8.29 -8.58
N GLN A 36 -21.34 -7.47 -8.41
CA GLN A 36 -22.72 -7.80 -8.77
C GLN A 36 -23.17 -7.18 -10.09
N GLU A 37 -22.34 -6.38 -10.74
CA GLU A 37 -22.66 -5.78 -12.04
C GLU A 37 -22.57 -6.84 -13.14
N GLN A 38 -23.55 -6.82 -14.05
CA GLN A 38 -23.62 -7.75 -15.18
C GLN A 38 -22.42 -7.59 -16.15
N HIS A 39 -21.82 -6.39 -16.19
CA HIS A 39 -20.59 -6.06 -16.89
C HIS A 39 -19.51 -5.60 -15.91
N ASN A 40 -19.02 -6.51 -15.08
CA ASN A 40 -17.96 -6.22 -14.13
C ASN A 40 -16.63 -5.89 -14.87
N SER A 41 -16.28 -4.61 -14.88
CA SER A 41 -15.03 -4.08 -15.46
C SER A 41 -13.84 -4.12 -14.48
N PHE A 42 -14.02 -4.63 -13.27
CA PHE A 42 -12.96 -4.74 -12.29
C PHE A 42 -12.00 -5.89 -12.62
N PRO A 43 -10.67 -5.68 -12.59
CA PRO A 43 -9.71 -6.75 -12.82
C PRO A 43 -9.62 -7.67 -11.59
N LYS A 44 -10.32 -8.82 -11.61
CA LYS A 44 -10.33 -9.80 -10.50
C LYS A 44 -8.93 -10.18 -10.00
N LEU A 45 -7.92 -10.20 -10.88
CA LEU A 45 -6.53 -10.45 -10.50
C LEU A 45 -6.00 -9.43 -9.48
N ALA A 46 -6.35 -8.15 -9.62
CA ALA A 46 -5.92 -7.12 -8.67
C ALA A 46 -6.48 -7.34 -7.26
N TYR A 47 -7.71 -7.87 -7.14
CA TYR A 47 -8.27 -8.26 -5.85
C TYR A 47 -7.49 -9.43 -5.24
N ILE A 48 -7.19 -10.47 -6.01
CA ILE A 48 -6.43 -11.63 -5.54
C ILE A 48 -5.03 -11.21 -5.08
N GLU A 49 -4.35 -10.38 -5.87
CA GLU A 49 -3.03 -9.85 -5.53
C GLU A 49 -3.07 -8.96 -4.29
N THR A 50 -4.11 -8.14 -4.13
CA THR A 50 -4.30 -7.32 -2.92
C THR A 50 -4.53 -8.17 -1.68
N VAL A 51 -5.33 -9.23 -1.77
CA VAL A 51 -5.53 -10.18 -0.65
C VAL A 51 -4.21 -10.87 -0.29
N ALA A 52 -3.45 -11.33 -1.29
CA ALA A 52 -2.14 -11.94 -1.07
C ALA A 52 -1.17 -10.94 -0.41
N PHE A 53 -1.12 -9.70 -0.91
CA PHE A 53 -0.34 -8.62 -0.35
C PHE A 53 -0.72 -8.33 1.11
N GLU A 54 -2.02 -8.15 1.41
CA GLU A 54 -2.49 -7.86 2.76
C GLU A 54 -2.14 -9.00 3.73
N SER A 55 -2.19 -10.24 3.28
CA SER A 55 -1.82 -11.41 4.10
C SER A 55 -0.30 -11.62 4.25
N SER A 56 0.53 -10.91 3.48
CA SER A 56 1.97 -11.12 3.47
C SER A 56 2.62 -10.77 4.81
N GLU A 57 3.58 -11.59 5.24
CA GLU A 57 4.30 -11.37 6.50
C GLU A 57 5.00 -10.00 6.52
N SER A 58 5.63 -9.61 5.42
CA SER A 58 6.32 -8.32 5.28
C SER A 58 5.39 -7.13 5.48
N TYR A 59 4.18 -7.14 4.90
CA TYR A 59 3.20 -6.09 5.13
C TYR A 59 2.65 -6.13 6.56
N GLN A 60 2.36 -7.32 7.10
CA GLN A 60 1.84 -7.48 8.46
C GLN A 60 2.83 -6.98 9.51
N GLU A 61 4.13 -7.24 9.33
CA GLU A 61 5.19 -6.69 10.18
C GLU A 61 5.17 -5.16 10.16
N ILE A 62 5.14 -4.56 8.98
CA ILE A 62 5.14 -3.10 8.84
C ILE A 62 3.86 -2.48 9.38
N LYS A 63 2.69 -3.08 9.14
CA LYS A 63 1.38 -2.64 9.62
C LYS A 63 1.32 -2.56 11.16
N ARG A 64 2.05 -3.43 11.87
CA ARG A 64 2.09 -3.46 13.34
C ARG A 64 3.02 -2.43 13.96
N LEU A 65 3.90 -1.81 13.18
CA LEU A 65 4.85 -0.83 13.71
C LEU A 65 4.16 0.51 13.98
N SER A 66 4.28 0.96 15.23
CA SER A 66 3.86 2.31 15.63
C SER A 66 4.96 3.34 15.41
N VAL A 67 4.57 4.61 15.33
CA VAL A 67 5.50 5.75 15.25
C VAL A 67 6.49 5.74 16.42
N GLY A 68 6.03 5.39 17.63
CA GLY A 68 6.88 5.27 18.82
C GLY A 68 7.98 4.24 18.62
N MET A 69 7.62 3.04 18.12
CA MET A 69 8.59 1.98 17.84
C MET A 69 9.63 2.43 16.80
N VAL A 70 9.20 3.06 15.70
CA VAL A 70 10.12 3.56 14.65
C VAL A 70 11.02 4.68 15.16
N ARG A 71 10.51 5.53 16.07
CA ARG A 71 11.27 6.60 16.71
C ARG A 71 12.38 6.04 17.62
N GLU A 72 12.13 4.93 18.29
CA GLU A 72 13.11 4.25 19.17
C GLU A 72 14.11 3.37 18.40
N MET A 73 13.81 3.00 17.15
CA MET A 73 14.73 2.21 16.34
C MET A 73 16.08 2.91 16.10
N LYS A 74 17.15 2.11 16.16
CA LYS A 74 18.49 2.50 15.69
C LYS A 74 18.43 2.90 14.21
N THR A 75 19.28 3.85 13.81
CA THR A 75 19.28 4.43 12.45
C THR A 75 19.32 3.37 11.35
N TYR A 76 20.23 2.39 11.43
CA TYR A 76 20.34 1.34 10.40
C TYR A 76 19.07 0.48 10.28
N LYS A 77 18.36 0.23 11.40
CA LYS A 77 17.08 -0.50 11.36
C LYS A 77 16.00 0.33 10.68
N ARG A 78 15.97 1.64 10.95
CA ARG A 78 15.02 2.57 10.31
C ARG A 78 15.29 2.71 8.81
N GLU A 79 16.55 2.74 8.39
CA GLU A 79 16.92 2.78 6.98
C GLU A 79 16.52 1.49 6.26
N LYS A 80 16.73 0.32 6.87
CA LYS A 80 16.23 -0.96 6.33
C LYS A 80 14.71 -0.98 6.24
N LEU A 81 14.02 -0.55 7.29
CA LEU A 81 12.56 -0.46 7.31
C LEU A 81 12.03 0.44 6.19
N LEU A 82 12.69 1.57 5.93
CA LEU A 82 12.32 2.48 4.87
C LEU A 82 12.45 1.88 3.47
N LEU A 83 13.45 1.04 3.24
CA LEU A 83 13.57 0.29 1.99
C LEU A 83 12.40 -0.69 1.84
N GLN A 84 12.14 -1.49 2.89
CA GLN A 84 11.06 -2.48 2.87
C GLN A 84 9.68 -1.84 2.61
N ILE A 85 9.34 -0.75 3.31
CA ILE A 85 8.05 -0.09 3.07
C ILE A 85 7.99 0.56 1.68
N THR A 86 9.12 1.02 1.12
CA THR A 86 9.15 1.57 -0.25
C THR A 86 8.84 0.48 -1.28
N GLU A 87 9.39 -0.73 -1.11
CA GLU A 87 9.11 -1.87 -1.99
C GLU A 87 7.63 -2.30 -1.91
N LEU A 88 7.09 -2.38 -0.69
CA LEU A 88 5.67 -2.70 -0.48
C LEU A 88 4.75 -1.62 -1.08
N HIS A 89 5.12 -0.35 -0.92
CA HIS A 89 4.40 0.79 -1.47
C HIS A 89 4.37 0.72 -3.00
N GLN A 90 5.51 0.50 -3.65
CA GLN A 90 5.61 0.35 -5.11
C GLN A 90 4.79 -0.84 -5.64
N HIS A 91 4.79 -1.96 -4.91
CA HIS A 91 4.00 -3.12 -5.27
C HIS A 91 2.51 -2.80 -5.23
N MET A 92 2.01 -2.24 -4.12
CA MET A 92 0.60 -1.87 -4.00
C MET A 92 0.20 -0.78 -5.00
N GLN A 93 1.08 0.20 -5.27
CA GLN A 93 0.86 1.23 -6.28
C GLN A 93 0.67 0.61 -7.68
N SER A 94 1.43 -0.43 -8.00
CA SER A 94 1.34 -1.13 -9.29
C SER A 94 -0.02 -1.82 -9.45
N ILE A 95 -0.51 -2.46 -8.37
CA ILE A 95 -1.85 -3.08 -8.34
C ILE A 95 -2.94 -2.01 -8.57
N VAL A 96 -2.91 -0.89 -7.83
CA VAL A 96 -3.90 0.18 -7.97
C VAL A 96 -3.86 0.81 -9.37
N SER A 97 -2.67 1.01 -9.93
CA SER A 97 -2.52 1.56 -11.28
C SER A 97 -3.19 0.65 -12.32
N ALA A 98 -3.00 -0.67 -12.22
CA ALA A 98 -3.67 -1.63 -13.10
C ALA A 98 -5.20 -1.60 -12.95
N VAL A 99 -5.72 -1.42 -11.72
CA VAL A 99 -7.15 -1.24 -11.47
C VAL A 99 -7.67 0.01 -12.19
N LEU A 100 -7.00 1.15 -12.02
CA LEU A 100 -7.40 2.41 -12.62
C LEU A 100 -7.37 2.36 -14.15
N GLU A 101 -6.31 1.82 -14.74
CA GLU A 101 -6.18 1.65 -16.19
C GLU A 101 -7.29 0.76 -16.77
N THR A 102 -7.62 -0.33 -16.07
CA THR A 102 -8.67 -1.25 -16.50
C THR A 102 -10.04 -0.56 -16.46
N ILE A 103 -10.37 0.11 -15.35
CA ILE A 103 -11.63 0.86 -15.21
C ILE A 103 -11.74 1.94 -16.29
N GLN A 104 -10.68 2.69 -16.56
CA GLN A 104 -10.67 3.72 -17.61
C GLN A 104 -10.93 3.14 -19.00
N LYS A 105 -10.29 2.02 -19.35
CA LYS A 105 -10.48 1.35 -20.65
C LYS A 105 -11.93 0.95 -20.89
N TYR A 106 -12.62 0.43 -19.87
CA TYR A 106 -14.00 -0.05 -19.99
C TYR A 106 -15.07 1.02 -19.73
N SER A 107 -14.71 2.17 -19.17
CA SER A 107 -15.65 3.29 -18.96
C SER A 107 -15.78 4.22 -20.18
N ALA A 108 -14.85 4.13 -21.13
CA ALA A 108 -14.84 4.93 -22.36
C ALA A 108 -15.57 4.28 -23.54
N SER A 109 -16.23 3.14 -23.32
CA SER A 109 -17.06 2.40 -24.30
C SER A 109 -18.54 2.52 -23.94
#